data_AF-A0AAU2JFT1-F1
#
_entry.id   AF-A0AAU2JFT1-F1
#
_cell.length_a   1.000
_cell.length_b   1.000
_cell.length_c   1.000
_cell.angle_alpha   90.00
_cell.angle_beta   90.00
_cell.angle_gamma   90.00
#
_symmetry.space_group_name_H-M   'P 1'
#
loop_
_entity.id
_entity.type
_entity.pdbx_description
1 polymer ?
#
loop_
_entity_poly.entity_id
_entity_poly.type
_entity_poly.pdbx_seq_one_letter_code
_entity_poly.pdbx_strand_id
1 'polypeptide(L)'
;MTGRPWWAANEVLAFVLELAALACLSWWGFHAGDGNLARQLLLAVGITVLAIALWGLFAAPRARIRLPMAGVLAVKAVVLGGGAFGLYRVGHPAGAVALAVVMVANTALAETFRHRPAPGKQHRAGSGADEAAERDG
;
A
#
# COMPACT_ATOMS: atom_id res chain seq x y z
N MET A 1 3.75 -7.25 -22.12
CA MET A 1 2.94 -6.29 -21.34
C MET A 1 1.47 -6.53 -21.64
N THR A 2 0.89 -7.58 -21.09
CA THR A 2 -0.58 -7.79 -21.11
C THR A 2 -1.01 -8.16 -19.69
N GLY A 3 -0.58 -7.31 -18.75
CA GLY A 3 -1.18 -7.23 -17.44
C GLY A 3 -2.56 -6.59 -17.61
N ARG A 4 -3.56 -7.13 -16.95
CA ARG A 4 -4.94 -6.67 -17.08
C ARG A 4 -4.99 -5.15 -16.85
N PRO A 5 -5.52 -4.33 -17.78
CA PRO A 5 -5.38 -2.86 -17.74
C PRO A 5 -5.95 -2.25 -16.46
N TRP A 6 -6.97 -2.88 -15.87
CA TRP A 6 -7.54 -2.49 -14.59
C TRP A 6 -6.59 -2.68 -13.40
N TRP A 7 -5.66 -3.63 -13.45
CA TRP A 7 -4.66 -3.82 -12.41
C TRP A 7 -3.64 -2.67 -12.43
N ALA A 8 -3.16 -2.31 -13.62
CA ALA A 8 -2.27 -1.17 -13.78
C ALA A 8 -2.95 0.15 -13.34
N ALA A 9 -4.24 0.33 -13.66
CA ALA A 9 -5.01 1.48 -13.19
C ALA A 9 -5.11 1.53 -11.65
N ASN A 10 -5.32 0.40 -10.98
CA ASN A 10 -5.34 0.32 -9.52
C ASN A 10 -3.98 0.67 -8.91
N GLU A 11 -2.87 0.19 -9.47
CA GLU A 11 -1.52 0.54 -8.99
C GLU A 11 -1.20 2.03 -9.18
N VAL A 12 -1.58 2.61 -10.32
CA VAL A 12 -1.42 4.06 -10.56
C VAL A 12 -2.26 4.86 -9.58
N LEU A 13 -3.52 4.46 -9.35
CA LEU A 13 -4.38 5.11 -8.36
C LEU A 13 -3.78 5.01 -6.96
N ALA A 14 -3.28 3.84 -6.57
CA ALA A 14 -2.58 3.64 -5.30
C ALA A 14 -1.40 4.61 -5.15
N PHE A 15 -0.59 4.75 -6.20
CA PHE A 15 0.55 5.66 -6.21
C PHE A 15 0.14 7.14 -6.07
N VAL A 16 -0.91 7.56 -6.77
CA VAL A 16 -1.43 8.94 -6.66
C VAL A 16 -1.96 9.20 -5.24
N LEU A 17 -2.65 8.24 -4.64
CA LEU A 17 -3.13 8.33 -3.26
C LEU A 17 -1.97 8.41 -2.25
N GLU A 18 -0.89 7.68 -2.50
CA GLU A 18 0.33 7.75 -1.69
C GLU A 18 0.98 9.13 -1.75
N LEU A 19 1.11 9.72 -2.94
CA LEU A 19 1.61 11.08 -3.10
C LEU A 19 0.70 12.11 -2.44
N ALA A 20 -0.62 11.97 -2.60
CA ALA A 20 -1.60 12.86 -1.99
C ALA A 20 -1.53 12.81 -0.45
N ALA A 21 -1.38 11.61 0.12
CA ALA A 21 -1.25 11.46 1.57
C ALA A 21 0.06 12.06 2.10
N LEU A 22 1.18 11.87 1.39
CA LEU A 22 2.45 12.51 1.76
C LEU A 22 2.30 14.04 1.74
N ALA A 23 1.68 14.61 0.69
CA ALA A 23 1.44 16.04 0.61
C ALA A 23 0.57 16.56 1.77
N CYS A 24 -0.52 15.85 2.12
CA CYS A 24 -1.37 16.20 3.25
C CYS A 24 -0.62 16.13 4.58
N LEU A 25 0.24 15.12 4.74
CA LEU A 25 1.05 14.92 5.93
C LEU A 25 2.10 16.04 6.08
N SER A 26 2.78 16.41 5.00
CA SER A 26 3.70 17.56 4.95
C SER A 26 2.98 18.87 5.27
N TRP A 27 1.80 19.08 4.69
CA TRP A 27 0.97 20.27 4.89
C TRP A 27 0.53 20.43 6.35
N TRP A 28 0.13 19.33 6.97
CA TRP A 28 -0.17 19.31 8.40
C TRP A 28 1.06 19.59 9.25
N GLY A 29 2.22 19.00 8.93
CA GLY A 29 3.48 19.30 9.60
C GLY A 29 3.85 20.78 9.55
N PHE A 30 3.59 21.43 8.41
CA PHE A 30 3.77 22.88 8.26
C PHE A 30 2.80 23.67 9.16
N HIS A 31 1.51 23.29 9.21
CA HIS A 31 0.53 23.96 10.07
C HIS A 31 0.77 23.74 11.57
N ALA A 32 1.40 22.63 11.96
CA ALA A 32 1.72 22.32 13.35
C ALA A 32 2.84 23.19 13.96
N GLY A 33 3.55 24.01 13.16
CA GLY A 33 4.67 24.83 13.64
C GLY A 33 4.29 26.17 14.28
N ASP A 34 3.03 26.39 14.63
CA ASP A 34 2.52 27.54 15.40
C ASP A 34 3.00 28.93 14.91
N GLY A 35 3.13 29.11 13.59
CA GLY A 35 3.51 30.39 12.98
C GLY A 35 5.02 30.71 12.98
N ASN A 36 5.87 29.87 13.58
CA ASN A 36 7.33 30.03 13.46
C ASN A 36 7.84 29.31 12.21
N LEU A 37 8.23 30.06 11.19
CA LEU A 37 8.65 29.53 9.89
C LEU A 37 9.73 28.43 10.00
N ALA A 38 10.72 28.59 10.89
CA ALA A 38 11.77 27.59 11.07
C ALA A 38 11.20 26.28 11.65
N ARG A 39 10.28 26.35 12.61
CA ARG A 39 9.60 25.17 13.18
C ARG A 39 8.65 24.52 12.18
N GLN A 40 7.93 25.32 11.39
CA GLN A 40 7.02 24.83 10.35
C GLN A 40 7.79 24.03 9.30
N LEU A 41 8.90 24.58 8.79
CA LEU A 41 9.76 23.88 7.83
C LEU A 41 10.39 22.65 8.44
N LEU A 42 10.88 22.72 9.69
CA LEU A 42 11.46 21.59 10.38
C LEU A 42 10.46 20.44 10.56
N LEU A 43 9.23 20.73 10.97
CA LEU A 43 8.18 19.73 11.15
C LEU A 43 7.70 19.17 9.82
N ALA A 44 7.44 20.02 8.82
CA ALA A 44 7.04 19.59 7.50
C ALA A 44 8.09 18.66 6.88
N VAL A 45 9.35 19.10 6.82
CA VAL A 45 10.45 18.31 6.27
C VAL A 45 10.70 17.07 7.11
N GLY A 46 10.76 17.20 8.44
CA GLY A 46 11.04 16.09 9.36
C GLY A 46 10.00 14.97 9.22
N ILE A 47 8.71 15.30 9.23
CA ILE A 47 7.63 14.33 9.07
C ILE A 47 7.67 13.69 7.67
N THR A 48 7.93 14.48 6.62
CA THR A 48 8.02 13.98 5.24
C THR A 48 9.19 13.02 5.06
N VAL A 49 10.37 13.39 5.55
CA VAL A 49 11.57 12.55 5.48
C VAL A 49 11.36 11.27 6.28
N LEU A 50 10.75 11.33 7.46
CA LEU A 50 10.45 10.16 8.26
C LEU A 50 9.50 9.20 7.51
N ALA A 51 8.44 9.74 6.91
CA ALA A 51 7.49 8.97 6.13
C ALA A 51 8.14 8.29 4.92
N ILE A 52 8.96 9.03 4.15
CA ILE A 52 9.70 8.48 3.01
C ILE A 52 10.70 7.41 3.46
N ALA A 53 11.39 7.61 4.58
CA ALA A 53 12.35 6.65 5.11
C ALA A 53 11.68 5.36 5.58
N LEU A 54 10.58 5.45 6.35
CA LEU A 54 9.75 4.31 6.75
C LEU A 54 9.28 3.54 5.51
N TRP A 55 8.80 4.26 4.50
CA TRP A 55 8.30 3.67 3.28
C TRP A 55 9.41 3.00 2.45
N GLY A 56 10.56 3.66 2.27
CA GLY A 56 11.73 3.11 1.57
C GLY A 56 12.33 1.90 2.27
N LEU A 57 12.30 1.86 3.60
CA LEU A 57 12.87 0.77 4.38
C LEU A 57 12.02 -0.49 4.35
N PHE A 58 10.69 -0.33 4.36
CA PHE A 58 9.74 -1.41 4.64
C PHE A 58 8.74 -1.71 3.53
N ALA A 59 8.34 -0.71 2.74
CA ALA A 59 7.25 -0.84 1.77
C ALA A 59 7.68 -0.74 0.31
N ALA A 60 8.88 -0.26 0.02
CA ALA A 60 9.39 -0.16 -1.35
C ALA A 60 9.61 -1.53 -2.01
N PRO A 61 9.51 -1.65 -3.36
CA PRO A 61 9.80 -2.89 -4.09
C PRO A 61 11.21 -3.44 -3.84
N ARG A 62 12.16 -2.55 -3.52
CA ARG A 62 13.53 -2.88 -3.09
C ARG A 62 13.76 -2.61 -1.60
N ALA A 63 12.72 -2.73 -0.77
CA ALA A 63 12.81 -2.51 0.67
C ALA A 63 13.99 -3.30 1.25
N ARG A 64 14.81 -2.60 2.05
CA ARG A 64 16.02 -3.17 2.67
C ARG A 64 15.64 -4.26 3.68
N ILE A 65 14.47 -4.10 4.32
CA ILE A 65 13.91 -5.06 5.26
C ILE A 65 12.67 -5.70 4.61
N ARG A 66 12.75 -7.01 4.32
CA ARG A 66 11.62 -7.76 3.77
C ARG A 66 10.64 -8.09 4.89
N LEU A 67 9.59 -7.29 5.02
CA LEU A 67 8.45 -7.60 5.88
C LEU A 67 7.46 -8.53 5.17
N PRO A 68 6.71 -9.35 5.94
CA PRO A 68 5.51 -9.99 5.42
C PRO A 68 4.52 -8.92 4.93
N MET A 69 3.62 -9.31 4.03
CA MET A 69 2.63 -8.40 3.42
C MET A 69 1.91 -7.51 4.45
N ALA A 70 1.53 -8.09 5.59
CA ALA A 70 0.89 -7.37 6.69
C ALA A 70 1.74 -6.21 7.23
N GLY A 71 3.07 -6.35 7.31
CA GLY A 71 3.97 -5.29 7.74
C GLY A 71 4.05 -4.14 6.73
N VAL A 72 4.02 -4.45 5.43
CA VAL A 72 3.97 -3.44 4.35
C VAL A 72 2.66 -2.66 4.42
N LEU A 73 1.53 -3.36 4.63
CA LEU A 73 0.21 -2.76 4.80
C LEU A 73 0.14 -1.87 6.04
N ALA A 74 0.75 -2.28 7.15
CA ALA A 74 0.81 -1.47 8.37
C ALA A 74 1.57 -0.16 8.14
N VAL A 75 2.73 -0.19 7.48
CA VAL A 75 3.51 1.03 7.16
C VAL A 75 2.73 1.95 6.23
N LYS A 76 2.07 1.40 5.20
CA LYS A 76 1.16 2.17 4.35
C LYS A 76 0.04 2.79 5.18
N ALA A 77 -0.64 2.03 6.04
CA ALA A 77 -1.72 2.55 6.88
C ALA A 77 -1.25 3.71 7.79
N VAL A 78 -0.03 3.65 8.32
CA VAL A 78 0.54 4.74 9.15
C VAL A 78 0.79 5.99 8.32
N VAL A 79 1.48 5.88 7.18
CA VAL A 79 1.80 7.05 6.33
C VAL A 79 0.52 7.68 5.81
N LEU A 80 -0.40 6.84 5.34
CA LEU A 80 -1.58 7.32 4.65
C LEU A 80 -2.69 7.76 5.62
N GLY A 81 -2.87 7.02 6.70
CA GLY A 81 -3.73 7.42 7.82
C GLY A 81 -3.22 8.70 8.49
N GLY A 82 -1.90 8.89 8.56
CA GLY A 82 -1.29 10.14 8.97
C GLY A 82 -1.65 11.31 8.04
N GLY A 83 -1.65 11.09 6.72
CA GLY A 83 -2.10 12.09 5.74
C GLY A 83 -3.58 12.47 5.92
N ALA A 84 -4.47 11.49 6.08
CA ALA A 84 -5.89 11.72 6.38
C ALA A 84 -6.08 12.47 7.70
N PHE A 85 -5.37 12.08 8.75
CA PHE A 85 -5.37 12.75 10.05
C PHE A 85 -4.89 14.21 9.93
N GLY A 86 -3.82 14.43 9.18
CA GLY A 86 -3.32 15.77 8.92
C GLY A 86 -4.34 16.66 8.23
N LEU A 87 -5.01 16.13 7.20
CA LEU A 87 -6.05 16.85 6.48
C LEU A 87 -7.27 17.17 7.36
N TYR A 88 -7.65 16.26 8.25
CA TYR A 88 -8.67 16.50 9.28
C TYR A 88 -8.26 17.63 10.23
N ARG A 89 -6.99 17.63 10.69
CA ARG A 89 -6.46 18.65 11.61
C ARG A 89 -6.33 20.03 10.98
N VAL A 90 -6.16 20.12 9.66
CA VAL A 90 -6.16 21.39 8.91
C VAL A 90 -7.59 21.78 8.46
N GLY A 91 -8.63 21.20 9.06
CA GLY A 91 -10.02 21.66 8.90
C GLY A 91 -10.74 21.14 7.66
N HIS A 92 -10.22 20.10 7.00
CA HIS A 92 -10.82 19.52 5.79
C HIS A 92 -11.35 18.10 6.06
N PRO A 93 -12.39 17.92 6.92
CA PRO A 93 -12.87 16.61 7.35
C PRO A 93 -13.46 15.78 6.21
N ALA A 94 -14.19 16.40 5.28
CA ALA A 94 -14.74 15.71 4.11
C ALA A 94 -13.64 15.13 3.21
N GLY A 95 -12.55 15.89 3.00
CA GLY A 95 -11.38 15.42 2.25
C GLY A 95 -10.65 14.28 2.96
N ALA A 96 -10.55 14.34 4.29
CA ALA A 96 -9.93 13.27 5.08
C ALA A 96 -10.71 11.95 4.98
N VAL A 97 -12.04 12.01 5.06
CA VAL A 97 -12.92 10.85 4.88
C VAL A 97 -12.82 10.32 3.46
N ALA A 98 -12.86 11.19 2.45
CA ALA A 98 -12.73 10.77 1.05
C ALA A 98 -11.39 10.05 0.79
N LEU A 99 -10.28 10.62 1.27
CA LEU A 99 -8.95 10.00 1.15
C LEU A 99 -8.91 8.63 1.81
N ALA A 100 -9.44 8.52 3.05
CA ALA A 100 -9.49 7.26 3.79
C ALA A 100 -10.35 6.20 3.07
N VAL A 101 -11.54 6.57 2.60
CA VAL A 101 -12.46 5.65 1.92
C VAL A 101 -11.86 5.14 0.61
N VAL A 102 -11.35 6.04 -0.23
CA VAL A 102 -10.74 5.66 -1.53
C VAL A 102 -9.55 4.74 -1.31
N MET A 103 -8.78 4.97 -0.26
CA MET A 103 -7.63 4.14 0.08
C MET A 103 -7.99 2.75 0.59
N VAL A 104 -8.99 2.65 1.47
CA VAL A 104 -9.49 1.37 1.96
C VAL A 104 -10.04 0.57 0.77
N ALA A 105 -10.82 1.20 -0.10
CA ALA A 105 -11.35 0.56 -1.31
C ALA A 105 -10.24 0.06 -2.24
N ASN A 106 -9.24 0.89 -2.53
CA ASN A 106 -8.09 0.53 -3.39
C ASN A 106 -7.26 -0.63 -2.80
N THR A 107 -7.06 -0.63 -1.48
CA THR A 107 -6.31 -1.67 -0.77
C THR A 107 -7.08 -2.99 -0.75
N ALA A 108 -8.37 -2.95 -0.43
CA ALA A 108 -9.23 -4.13 -0.43
C ALA A 108 -9.31 -4.78 -1.81
N LEU A 109 -9.38 -3.96 -2.88
CA LEU A 109 -9.32 -4.46 -4.26
C LEU A 109 -8.00 -5.19 -4.52
N ALA A 110 -6.86 -4.58 -4.20
CA ALA A 110 -5.54 -5.17 -4.42
C ALA A 110 -5.35 -6.49 -3.66
N GLU A 111 -5.87 -6.59 -2.44
CA GLU A 111 -5.70 -7.75 -1.55
C GLU A 111 -6.59 -8.94 -1.99
N THR A 112 -7.83 -8.67 -2.41
CA THR A 112 -8.76 -9.70 -2.92
C THR A 112 -8.19 -10.45 -4.13
N PHE A 113 -7.45 -9.76 -5.00
CA PHE A 113 -6.87 -10.39 -6.19
C PHE A 113 -5.55 -11.11 -5.91
N ARG A 114 -4.86 -10.80 -4.81
CA ARG A 114 -3.61 -11.47 -4.40
C ARG A 114 -3.84 -12.88 -3.87
N HIS A 115 -5.05 -13.17 -3.40
CA HIS A 115 -5.42 -14.44 -2.76
C HIS A 115 -6.07 -15.48 -3.68
N ARG A 116 -6.09 -15.34 -5.01
CA ARG A 116 -6.52 -16.46 -5.87
C ARG A 116 -5.47 -17.58 -5.80
N PRO A 117 -5.79 -18.76 -5.22
CA PRO A 117 -4.86 -19.88 -5.23
C PRO A 117 -4.60 -20.26 -6.69
N ALA A 118 -3.33 -20.48 -7.05
CA ALA A 118 -3.03 -21.12 -8.32
C ALA A 118 -3.82 -22.44 -8.39
N PRO A 119 -4.55 -22.74 -9.48
CA PRO A 119 -5.22 -24.02 -9.60
C PRO A 119 -4.20 -25.12 -9.36
N GLY A 120 -4.43 -25.87 -8.28
CA GLY A 120 -3.46 -26.82 -7.75
C GLY A 120 -3.02 -27.81 -8.81
N LYS A 121 -1.76 -28.25 -8.72
CA LYS A 121 -1.23 -29.42 -9.43
C LYS A 121 -1.98 -30.67 -8.96
N GLN A 122 -3.25 -30.85 -9.32
CA GLN A 122 -4.03 -32.04 -9.02
C GLN A 122 -3.94 -33.12 -10.11
N HIS A 123 -3.18 -32.91 -11.19
CA HIS A 123 -3.26 -33.81 -12.36
C HIS A 123 -2.08 -34.77 -12.58
N ARG A 124 -1.15 -34.95 -11.62
CA ARG A 124 -0.04 -35.92 -11.77
C ARG A 124 -0.07 -37.12 -10.84
N ALA A 125 -1.06 -37.22 -9.95
CA ALA A 125 -1.22 -38.40 -9.09
C ALA A 125 -2.03 -39.53 -9.75
N GLY A 126 -2.83 -39.24 -10.78
CA GLY A 126 -3.66 -40.24 -11.47
C GLY A 126 -2.95 -41.00 -12.60
N SER A 127 -1.96 -40.38 -13.27
CA SER A 127 -1.33 -40.98 -14.46
C SER A 127 -0.42 -42.17 -14.13
N GLY A 128 0.21 -42.20 -12.94
CA GLY A 128 1.14 -43.27 -12.56
C GLY A 128 0.45 -44.54 -12.05
N ALA A 129 -0.82 -44.46 -11.65
CA ALA A 129 -1.59 -45.62 -11.20
C ALA A 129 -2.15 -46.41 -12.39
N ASP A 130 -2.61 -45.72 -13.44
CA ASP A 130 -3.03 -46.36 -14.70
C ASP A 130 -1.84 -46.98 -15.45
N GLU A 131 -0.68 -46.31 -15.49
CA GLU A 131 0.53 -46.89 -16.12
C GLU A 131 1.09 -48.11 -15.38
N ALA A 132 0.87 -48.22 -14.07
CA ALA A 132 1.27 -49.38 -13.29
C ALA A 132 0.27 -50.55 -13.48
N ALA A 133 -1.03 -50.25 -13.57
CA ALA A 133 -2.07 -51.25 -13.82
C ALA A 133 -2.00 -51.84 -15.25
N GLU A 134 -1.61 -51.04 -16.26
CA GLU A 134 -1.49 -51.51 -17.65
C GLU A 134 -0.18 -52.27 -17.93
N ARG A 135 0.84 -52.16 -17.07
CA ARG A 135 2.06 -52.96 -17.17
C ARG A 135 1.93 -54.36 -16.56
N ASP A 136 0.93 -54.57 -15.71
CA ASP A 136 0.73 -55.80 -14.94
C ASP A 136 -0.45 -56.66 -15.45
N GLY A 137 -1.08 -56.30 -16.58
CA GLY A 137 -2.17 -57.06 -17.24
C GLY A 137 -1.75 -57.67 -18.58
#